data_AF-A0A0G2I145-F1
#
_entry.id   AF-A0A0G2I145-F1
#
_cell.length_a   1.000
_cell.length_b   1.000
_cell.length_c   1.000
_cell.angle_alpha   90.00
_cell.angle_beta   90.00
_cell.angle_gamma   90.00
#
_symmetry.space_group_name_H-M   'P 1'
#
loop_
_entity.id
_entity.type
_entity.pdbx_description
1 polymer ?
#
loop_
_entity_poly.entity_id
_entity_poly.type
_entity_poly.pdbx_seq_one_letter_code
_entity_poly.pdbx_strand_id
1 'polypeptide(L)'
;MPVAEIVADPSLLPVLQTSAETLSQCQSLLAMLDPSTLSSPPSQDLVLSISKQQKLVFSLLAQLRGLNRDAILSVRATKQATAEARQEIDRLHLHLQNLYYEQRHLNGEIAACESYDHKYLSLPLIPVEEFLAIHPELEEADPNQLMIARINHEHAEREKLEQARQELLKRKQALIAENKKRKDDLANLDQDLERFIDAAKPIQKIFEKEY
;
A
#
# COMPACT_ATOMS: atom_id res chain seq x y z
N MET A 1 20.04 52.12 -9.55
CA MET A 1 20.33 51.99 -8.11
C MET A 1 21.83 51.79 -7.95
N PRO A 2 22.50 52.52 -7.06
CA PRO A 2 23.92 52.29 -6.77
C PRO A 2 24.11 50.86 -6.26
N VAL A 3 25.16 50.17 -6.73
CA VAL A 3 25.49 48.77 -6.35
C VAL A 3 25.61 48.60 -4.83
N ALA A 4 25.94 49.69 -4.12
CA ALA A 4 26.00 49.76 -2.66
C ALA A 4 24.66 49.49 -1.94
N GLU A 5 23.51 49.68 -2.60
CA GLU A 5 22.18 49.42 -2.02
C GLU A 5 21.73 47.96 -2.20
N ILE A 6 22.38 47.19 -3.09
CA ILE A 6 21.97 45.82 -3.46
C ILE A 6 22.78 44.78 -2.67
N VAL A 7 24.05 45.08 -2.37
CA VAL A 7 24.95 44.15 -1.66
C VAL A 7 24.84 44.38 -0.15
N ALA A 8 24.03 43.57 0.53
CA ALA A 8 23.84 43.63 1.99
C ALA A 8 24.74 42.68 2.78
N ASP A 9 25.45 41.76 2.10
CA ASP A 9 26.28 40.75 2.76
C ASP A 9 27.50 41.40 3.45
N PRO A 10 27.65 41.23 4.79
CA PRO A 10 28.76 41.80 5.55
C PRO A 10 30.14 41.42 5.02
N SER A 11 30.28 40.25 4.39
CA SER A 11 31.55 39.77 3.82
C SER A 11 31.91 40.44 2.49
N LEU A 12 30.93 40.96 1.76
CA LEU A 12 31.10 41.60 0.45
C LEU A 12 31.19 43.13 0.53
N LEU A 13 30.70 43.72 1.63
CA LEU A 13 30.82 45.16 1.87
C LEU A 13 32.26 45.69 1.85
N PRO A 14 33.26 45.03 2.49
CA PRO A 14 34.65 45.46 2.41
C PRO A 14 35.20 45.39 0.98
N VAL A 15 34.84 44.36 0.21
CA VAL A 15 35.25 44.21 -1.20
C VAL A 15 34.74 45.42 -2.01
N LEU A 16 33.46 45.77 -1.82
CA LEU A 16 32.82 46.89 -2.51
C LEU A 16 33.47 48.23 -2.13
N GLN A 17 33.67 48.48 -0.84
CA GLN A 17 34.30 49.71 -0.34
C GLN A 17 35.74 49.85 -0.82
N THR A 18 36.57 48.82 -0.64
CA THR A 18 37.96 48.83 -1.12
C THR A 18 38.04 48.94 -2.63
N SER A 19 37.10 48.36 -3.39
CA SER A 19 37.08 48.52 -4.85
C SER A 19 36.79 49.96 -5.29
N ALA A 20 35.83 50.63 -4.63
CA ALA A 20 35.48 52.02 -4.91
C ALA A 20 36.63 52.96 -4.54
N GLU A 21 37.26 52.73 -3.38
CA GLU A 21 38.44 53.48 -2.94
C GLU A 21 39.64 53.25 -3.88
N THR A 22 39.89 52.01 -4.27
CA THR A 22 40.96 51.69 -5.24
C THR A 22 40.73 52.44 -6.55
N LEU A 23 39.50 52.47 -7.04
CA LEU A 23 39.13 53.16 -8.28
C LEU A 23 39.35 54.68 -8.17
N SER A 24 38.94 55.31 -7.07
CA SER A 24 39.17 56.75 -6.86
C SER A 24 40.65 57.09 -6.76
N GLN A 25 41.44 56.27 -6.06
CA GLN A 25 42.89 56.50 -5.94
C GLN A 25 43.63 56.27 -7.27
N CYS A 26 43.20 55.29 -8.07
CA CYS A 26 43.69 55.08 -9.44
C CYS A 26 43.39 56.29 -10.34
N GLN A 27 42.17 56.83 -10.29
CA GLN A 27 41.80 58.02 -11.05
C GLN A 27 42.62 59.24 -10.63
N SER A 28 42.87 59.43 -9.33
CA SER A 28 43.73 60.49 -8.82
C SER A 28 45.18 60.36 -9.30
N LEU A 29 45.72 59.12 -9.31
CA LEU A 29 47.07 58.85 -9.84
C LEU A 29 47.15 59.15 -11.35
N LEU A 30 46.14 58.75 -12.12
CA LEU A 30 46.07 59.05 -13.55
C LEU A 30 46.00 60.55 -13.83
N ALA A 31 45.24 61.30 -13.04
CA ALA A 31 45.17 62.77 -13.16
C ALA A 31 46.52 63.44 -12.86
N MET A 32 47.29 62.94 -11.89
CA MET A 32 48.65 63.44 -11.61
C MET A 32 49.68 63.09 -12.69
N LEU A 33 49.41 62.06 -13.50
CA LEU A 33 50.24 61.61 -14.61
C LEU A 33 49.80 62.21 -15.96
N ASP A 34 48.81 63.11 -15.95
CA ASP A 34 48.26 63.70 -17.17
C ASP A 34 49.32 64.59 -17.87
N PRO A 35 49.75 64.23 -19.10
CA PRO A 35 50.78 64.96 -19.83
C PRO A 35 50.43 66.42 -20.12
N SER A 36 49.16 66.81 -20.05
CA SER A 36 48.71 68.19 -20.23
C SER A 36 49.00 69.10 -19.03
N THR A 37 49.21 68.52 -17.84
CA THR A 37 49.39 69.23 -16.57
C THR A 37 50.84 69.21 -16.06
N LEU A 38 51.71 68.42 -16.72
CA LEU A 38 53.09 68.20 -16.32
C LEU A 38 54.00 69.33 -16.82
N SER A 39 54.64 70.06 -15.89
CA SER A 39 55.74 70.97 -16.21
C SER A 39 57.01 70.18 -16.53
N SER A 40 57.81 70.65 -17.49
CA SER A 40 59.07 70.01 -17.90
C SER A 40 60.25 70.94 -17.58
N PRO A 41 61.18 70.58 -16.67
CA PRO A 41 61.25 69.35 -15.88
C PRO A 41 60.22 69.32 -14.73
N PRO A 42 59.78 68.12 -14.30
CA PRO A 42 58.86 67.97 -13.18
C PRO A 42 59.57 68.38 -11.87
N SER A 43 58.84 69.05 -10.99
CA SER A 43 59.35 69.40 -9.66
C SER A 43 59.60 68.14 -8.84
N GLN A 44 60.64 68.17 -8.01
CA GLN A 44 61.01 67.03 -7.15
C GLN A 44 59.88 66.64 -6.19
N ASP A 45 59.09 67.61 -5.73
CA ASP A 45 57.90 67.39 -4.89
C ASP A 45 56.80 66.61 -5.62
N LEU A 46 56.59 66.87 -6.92
CA LEU A 46 55.60 66.18 -7.74
C LEU A 46 55.99 64.71 -7.96
N VAL A 47 57.29 64.43 -8.17
CA VAL A 47 57.79 63.05 -8.30
C VAL A 47 57.59 62.28 -6.98
N LEU A 48 57.83 62.93 -5.83
CA LEU A 48 57.60 62.34 -4.52
C LEU A 48 56.11 62.08 -4.24
N SER A 49 55.20 62.99 -4.63
CA SER A 49 53.75 62.78 -4.46
C SER A 49 53.23 61.64 -5.34
N ILE A 50 53.69 61.55 -6.59
CA ILE A 50 53.36 60.44 -7.51
C ILE A 50 53.82 59.11 -6.90
N SER A 51 55.05 59.03 -6.39
CA SER A 51 55.57 57.80 -5.77
C SER A 51 54.76 57.37 -4.54
N LYS A 52 54.33 58.32 -3.70
CA LYS A 52 53.46 58.03 -2.54
C LYS A 52 52.10 57.50 -2.99
N GLN A 53 51.47 58.16 -3.96
CA GLN A 53 50.18 57.73 -4.49
C GLN A 53 50.25 56.36 -5.15
N GLN A 54 51.32 56.08 -5.89
CA GLN A 54 51.55 54.78 -6.51
C GLN A 54 51.62 53.65 -5.47
N LYS A 55 52.33 53.88 -4.34
CA LYS A 55 52.40 52.90 -3.24
C LYS A 55 51.03 52.65 -2.60
N LEU A 56 50.23 53.70 -2.41
CA LEU A 56 48.86 53.59 -1.88
C LEU A 56 47.96 52.77 -2.82
N VAL A 57 48.00 53.04 -4.12
CA VAL A 57 47.24 52.27 -5.12
C VAL A 57 47.65 50.80 -5.12
N PHE A 58 48.96 50.50 -5.03
CA PHE A 58 49.43 49.12 -4.98
C PHE A 58 49.01 48.39 -3.71
N SER A 59 48.99 49.05 -2.54
CA SER A 59 48.49 48.42 -1.31
C SER A 59 47.00 48.11 -1.40
N LEU A 60 46.20 49.05 -1.90
CA LEU A 60 44.76 48.86 -2.10
C LEU A 60 44.46 47.74 -3.11
N LEU A 61 45.21 47.66 -4.21
CA LEU A 61 45.08 46.57 -5.18
C LEU A 61 45.46 45.20 -4.59
N ALA A 62 46.45 45.13 -3.71
CA ALA A 62 46.81 43.90 -3.02
C ALA A 62 45.68 43.45 -2.07
N GLN A 63 45.11 44.39 -1.31
CA GLN A 63 43.97 44.14 -0.44
C GLN A 63 42.74 43.67 -1.22
N LEU A 64 42.40 44.35 -2.33
CA LEU A 64 41.26 43.99 -3.17
C LEU A 64 41.39 42.58 -3.76
N ARG A 65 42.60 42.18 -4.19
CA ARG A 65 42.85 40.81 -4.67
C ARG A 65 42.65 39.77 -3.57
N GLY A 66 43.08 40.07 -2.34
CA GLY A 66 42.84 39.21 -1.18
C GLY A 66 41.34 39.03 -0.91
N LEU A 67 40.62 40.14 -0.79
CA LEU A 67 39.18 40.15 -0.55
C LEU A 67 38.39 39.41 -1.66
N ASN A 68 38.78 39.57 -2.93
CA ASN A 68 38.17 38.82 -4.04
C ASN A 68 38.41 37.31 -3.93
N ARG A 69 39.63 36.90 -3.55
CA ARG A 69 39.95 35.48 -3.34
C ARG A 69 39.10 34.89 -2.21
N ASP A 70 38.95 35.62 -1.11
CA ASP A 70 38.15 35.18 0.04
C ASP A 70 36.67 35.05 -0.32
N ALA A 71 36.13 36.00 -1.10
CA ALA A 71 34.76 35.91 -1.62
C ALA A 71 34.55 34.67 -2.50
N ILE A 72 35.49 34.36 -3.40
CA ILE A 72 35.43 33.17 -4.26
C ILE A 72 35.48 31.88 -3.41
N LEU A 73 36.33 31.84 -2.37
CA LEU A 73 36.43 30.69 -1.46
C LEU A 73 35.13 30.50 -0.67
N SER A 74 34.54 31.59 -0.17
CA SER A 74 33.24 31.56 0.52
C SER A 74 32.13 31.00 -0.36
N VAL A 75 32.03 31.47 -1.61
CA VAL A 75 31.05 30.95 -2.59
C VAL A 75 31.24 29.45 -2.83
N ARG A 76 32.49 28.98 -2.96
CA ARG A 76 32.76 27.54 -3.12
C ARG A 76 32.36 26.73 -1.89
N ALA A 77 32.64 27.25 -0.69
CA ALA A 77 32.26 26.59 0.55
C ALA A 77 30.73 26.48 0.67
N THR A 78 30.00 27.56 0.42
CA THR A 78 28.53 27.56 0.44
C THR A 78 27.94 26.62 -0.62
N LYS A 79 28.53 26.58 -1.83
CA LYS A 79 28.10 25.65 -2.88
C LYS A 79 28.32 24.19 -2.47
N GLN A 80 29.43 23.89 -1.83
CA GLN A 80 29.72 22.54 -1.34
C GLN A 80 28.74 22.14 -0.22
N ALA A 81 28.55 23.00 0.79
CA ALA A 81 27.64 22.74 1.90
C ALA A 81 26.19 22.55 1.44
N THR A 82 25.71 23.37 0.49
CA THR A 82 24.36 23.22 -0.06
C THR A 82 24.21 21.98 -0.93
N ALA A 83 25.26 21.56 -1.65
CA ALA A 83 25.25 20.31 -2.41
C ALA A 83 25.20 19.07 -1.50
N GLU A 84 25.96 19.07 -0.40
CA GLU A 84 25.96 17.99 0.60
C GLU A 84 24.60 17.87 1.28
N ALA A 85 24.02 18.99 1.75
CA ALA A 85 22.68 19.00 2.34
C ALA A 85 21.61 18.51 1.35
N ARG A 86 21.71 18.91 0.07
CA ARG A 86 20.81 18.42 -0.97
C ARG A 86 20.94 16.91 -1.17
N GLN A 87 22.16 16.39 -1.23
CA GLN A 87 22.40 14.96 -1.39
C GLN A 87 21.83 14.14 -0.22
N GLU A 88 21.92 14.67 1.01
CA GLU A 88 21.31 14.06 2.17
C GLU A 88 19.77 14.03 2.06
N ILE A 89 19.16 15.13 1.64
CA ILE A 89 17.70 15.20 1.38
C ILE A 89 17.29 14.17 0.33
N ASP A 90 18.02 14.08 -0.79
CA ASP A 90 17.73 13.13 -1.86
C ASP A 90 17.79 11.68 -1.35
N ARG A 91 18.79 11.36 -0.50
CA ARG A 91 18.93 10.04 0.13
C ARG A 91 17.75 9.73 1.06
N LEU A 92 17.36 10.68 1.91
CA LEU A 92 16.24 10.51 2.84
C LEU A 92 14.91 10.38 2.08
N HIS A 93 14.73 11.13 1.01
CA HIS A 93 13.54 11.05 0.17
C HIS A 93 13.43 9.66 -0.51
N LEU A 94 14.54 9.10 -0.98
CA LEU A 94 14.56 7.74 -1.52
C LEU A 94 14.19 6.70 -0.44
N HIS A 95 14.72 6.84 0.78
CA HIS A 95 14.36 5.95 1.88
C HIS A 95 12.87 6.04 2.23
N LEU A 96 12.31 7.25 2.26
CA LEU A 96 10.88 7.46 2.49
C LEU A 96 10.02 6.79 1.39
N GLN A 97 10.43 6.86 0.12
CA GLN A 97 9.72 6.17 -0.95
C GLN A 97 9.73 4.65 -0.77
N ASN A 98 10.86 4.07 -0.33
CA ASN A 98 10.94 2.64 -0.04
C ASN A 98 9.96 2.25 1.09
N LEU A 99 9.86 3.06 2.15
CA LEU A 99 8.91 2.83 3.24
C LEU A 99 7.46 2.93 2.77
N TYR A 100 7.12 3.88 1.91
CA TYR A 100 5.77 3.97 1.34
C TYR A 100 5.42 2.73 0.48
N TYR A 101 6.39 2.23 -0.27
CA TYR A 101 6.21 1.00 -1.03
C TYR A 101 5.96 -0.20 -0.11
N GLU A 102 6.78 -0.36 0.92
CA GLU A 102 6.63 -1.42 1.92
C GLU A 102 5.27 -1.33 2.64
N GLN A 103 4.87 -0.13 3.07
CA GLN A 103 3.57 0.09 3.68
C GLN A 103 2.43 -0.33 2.76
N ARG A 104 2.49 0.06 1.48
CA ARG A 104 1.45 -0.29 0.49
C ARG A 104 1.41 -1.79 0.24
N HIS A 105 2.57 -2.44 0.20
CA HIS A 105 2.68 -3.89 0.05
C HIS A 105 2.02 -4.61 1.23
N LEU A 106 2.41 -4.27 2.47
CA LEU A 106 1.86 -4.86 3.68
C LEU A 106 0.35 -4.63 3.80
N ASN A 107 -0.13 -3.42 3.50
CA ASN A 107 -1.58 -3.16 3.48
C ASN A 107 -2.31 -4.02 2.45
N GLY A 108 -1.69 -4.29 1.30
CA GLY A 108 -2.24 -5.20 0.29
C GLY A 108 -2.31 -6.64 0.79
N GLU A 109 -1.28 -7.12 1.48
CA GLU A 109 -1.26 -8.46 2.10
C GLU A 109 -2.30 -8.58 3.22
N ILE A 110 -2.40 -7.58 4.09
CA ILE A 110 -3.42 -7.53 5.16
C ILE A 110 -4.82 -7.60 4.54
N ALA A 111 -5.11 -6.77 3.53
CA ALA A 111 -6.42 -6.80 2.86
C ALA A 111 -6.69 -8.16 2.19
N ALA A 112 -5.68 -8.81 1.63
CA ALA A 112 -5.82 -10.16 1.07
C ALA A 112 -6.12 -11.21 2.15
N CYS A 113 -5.49 -11.12 3.32
CA CYS A 113 -5.78 -11.98 4.45
C CYS A 113 -7.17 -11.72 5.05
N GLU A 114 -7.57 -10.46 5.19
CA GLU A 114 -8.89 -10.08 5.74
C GLU A 114 -10.05 -10.43 4.80
N SER A 115 -9.81 -10.37 3.49
CA SER A 115 -10.81 -10.76 2.47
C SER A 115 -10.89 -12.27 2.24
N TYR A 116 -10.16 -13.07 3.02
CA TYR A 116 -10.25 -14.52 2.92
C TYR A 116 -11.66 -15.01 3.26
N ASP A 117 -12.30 -15.65 2.30
CA ASP A 117 -13.65 -16.19 2.47
C ASP A 117 -13.64 -17.44 3.36
N HIS A 118 -13.94 -17.22 4.63
CA HIS A 118 -14.09 -18.28 5.61
C HIS A 118 -15.42 -19.02 5.41
N LYS A 119 -15.38 -20.15 4.70
CA LYS A 119 -16.56 -20.99 4.40
C LYS A 119 -17.44 -21.34 5.60
N TYR A 120 -16.88 -21.42 6.81
CA TYR A 120 -17.65 -21.74 8.00
C TYR A 120 -18.68 -20.65 8.36
N LEU A 121 -18.47 -19.40 7.92
CA LEU A 121 -19.38 -18.28 8.16
C LEU A 121 -20.69 -18.39 7.37
N SER A 122 -20.72 -19.16 6.29
CA SER A 122 -21.92 -19.38 5.47
C SER A 122 -22.66 -20.67 5.82
N LEU A 123 -22.21 -21.42 6.84
CA LEU A 123 -22.90 -22.62 7.30
C LEU A 123 -24.25 -22.24 7.94
N PRO A 124 -25.36 -22.91 7.58
CA PRO A 124 -26.63 -22.70 8.24
C PRO A 124 -26.61 -23.42 9.60
N LEU A 125 -26.03 -22.76 10.60
CA LEU A 125 -25.99 -23.20 11.99
C LEU A 125 -27.22 -22.70 12.73
N ILE A 126 -27.68 -23.43 13.72
CA ILE A 126 -28.71 -22.94 14.65
C ILE A 126 -28.24 -21.66 15.37
N PRO A 127 -29.14 -20.75 15.75
CA PRO A 127 -28.81 -19.56 16.54
C PRO A 127 -28.03 -19.89 17.81
N VAL A 128 -27.20 -18.95 18.27
CA VAL A 128 -26.35 -19.15 19.47
C VAL A 128 -27.20 -19.43 20.70
N GLU A 129 -28.32 -18.72 20.85
CA GLU A 129 -29.26 -18.86 21.97
C GLU A 129 -29.85 -20.27 22.04
N GLU A 130 -30.27 -20.82 20.89
CA GLU A 130 -30.80 -22.19 20.81
C GLU A 130 -29.72 -23.23 21.09
N PHE A 131 -28.50 -23.00 20.59
CA PHE A 131 -27.37 -23.89 20.88
C PHE A 131 -27.02 -23.91 22.37
N LEU A 132 -26.95 -22.75 23.03
CA LEU A 132 -26.65 -22.64 24.46
C LEU A 132 -27.76 -23.20 25.35
N ALA A 133 -29.02 -23.15 24.90
CA ALA A 133 -30.11 -23.82 25.60
C ALA A 133 -29.95 -25.36 25.64
N ILE A 134 -29.32 -25.94 24.61
CA ILE A 134 -29.02 -27.38 24.51
C ILE A 134 -27.70 -27.70 25.22
N HIS A 135 -26.72 -26.79 25.13
CA HIS A 135 -25.36 -26.92 25.66
C HIS A 135 -25.03 -25.78 26.63
N PRO A 136 -25.66 -25.72 27.82
CA PRO A 136 -25.44 -24.64 28.79
C PRO A 136 -24.01 -24.62 29.34
N GLU A 137 -23.30 -25.75 29.30
CA GLU A 137 -21.90 -25.86 29.74
C GLU A 137 -20.90 -25.03 28.92
N LEU A 138 -21.31 -24.51 27.74
CA LEU A 138 -20.47 -23.73 26.84
C LEU A 138 -20.76 -22.22 26.87
N GLU A 139 -21.59 -21.75 27.80
CA GLU A 139 -21.98 -20.33 27.89
C GLU A 139 -20.79 -19.40 28.18
N GLU A 140 -19.83 -19.85 28.99
CA GLU A 140 -18.61 -19.10 29.32
C GLU A 140 -17.42 -19.40 28.38
N ALA A 141 -17.62 -20.20 27.33
CA ALA A 141 -16.54 -20.58 26.42
C ALA A 141 -16.09 -19.41 25.54
N ASP A 142 -14.81 -19.45 25.12
CA ASP A 142 -14.27 -18.48 24.15
C ASP A 142 -15.06 -18.53 22.83
N PRO A 143 -15.30 -17.38 22.14
CA PRO A 143 -16.10 -17.34 20.92
C PRO A 143 -15.65 -18.33 19.83
N ASN A 144 -14.34 -18.57 19.70
CA ASN A 144 -13.83 -19.54 18.72
C ASN A 144 -14.16 -20.98 19.14
N GLN A 145 -13.98 -21.29 20.44
CA GLN A 145 -14.35 -22.60 20.98
C GLN A 145 -15.85 -22.86 20.84
N LEU A 146 -16.69 -21.86 21.11
CA LEU A 146 -18.13 -21.91 20.91
C LEU A 146 -18.49 -22.15 19.43
N MET A 147 -17.84 -21.46 18.50
CA MET A 147 -18.06 -21.68 17.06
C MET A 147 -17.68 -23.10 16.62
N ILE A 148 -16.54 -23.62 17.07
CA ILE A 148 -16.11 -24.99 16.78
C ILE A 148 -17.13 -26.00 17.32
N ALA A 149 -17.59 -25.83 18.56
CA ALA A 149 -18.58 -26.69 19.17
C ALA A 149 -19.92 -26.67 18.40
N ARG A 150 -20.37 -25.49 17.97
CA ARG A 150 -21.58 -25.32 17.13
C ARG A 150 -21.46 -26.04 15.79
N ILE A 151 -20.32 -25.92 15.12
CA ILE A 151 -20.06 -26.61 13.84
C ILE A 151 -20.07 -28.14 14.04
N ASN A 152 -19.44 -28.64 15.10
CA ASN A 152 -19.39 -30.07 15.40
C ASN A 152 -20.79 -30.64 15.73
N HIS A 153 -21.61 -29.88 16.46
CA HIS A 153 -23.00 -30.25 16.72
C HIS A 153 -23.81 -30.34 15.43
N GLU A 154 -23.76 -29.31 14.57
CA GLU A 154 -24.45 -29.33 13.28
C GLU A 154 -23.99 -30.50 12.39
N HIS A 155 -22.69 -30.80 12.39
CA HIS A 155 -22.14 -31.95 11.67
C HIS A 155 -22.75 -33.27 12.16
N ALA A 156 -22.76 -33.50 13.47
CA ALA A 156 -23.32 -34.71 14.06
C ALA A 156 -24.82 -34.85 13.78
N GLU A 157 -25.58 -33.76 13.82
CA GLU A 157 -27.01 -33.77 13.49
C GLU A 157 -27.24 -34.10 12.00
N ARG A 158 -26.44 -33.53 11.08
CA ARG A 158 -26.53 -33.87 9.65
C ARG A 158 -26.18 -35.32 9.37
N GLU A 159 -25.17 -35.87 10.05
CA GLU A 159 -24.84 -37.29 9.93
C GLU A 159 -26.01 -38.18 10.37
N LYS A 160 -26.64 -37.88 11.52
CA LYS A 160 -27.84 -38.61 11.99
C LYS A 160 -28.99 -38.51 10.99
N LEU A 161 -29.25 -37.32 10.45
CA LEU A 161 -30.32 -37.10 9.46
C LEU A 161 -30.06 -37.88 8.16
N GLU A 162 -28.81 -37.90 7.67
CA GLU A 162 -28.47 -38.65 6.47
C GLU A 162 -28.55 -40.17 6.71
N GLN A 163 -28.15 -40.67 7.88
CA GLN A 163 -28.36 -42.07 8.27
C GLN A 163 -29.84 -42.44 8.28
N ALA A 164 -30.68 -41.65 8.96
CA ALA A 164 -32.13 -41.86 8.99
C ALA A 164 -32.75 -41.82 7.58
N ARG A 165 -32.30 -40.89 6.74
CA ARG A 165 -32.72 -40.81 5.33
C ARG A 165 -32.36 -42.10 4.57
N GLN A 166 -31.14 -42.62 4.74
CA GLN A 166 -30.72 -43.86 4.08
C GLN A 166 -31.54 -45.07 4.55
N GLU A 167 -31.84 -45.17 5.85
CA GLU A 167 -32.70 -46.21 6.38
C GLU A 167 -34.12 -46.14 5.82
N LEU A 168 -34.72 -44.94 5.79
CA LEU A 168 -36.03 -44.70 5.21
C LEU A 168 -36.06 -45.01 3.71
N LEU A 169 -35.00 -44.69 2.97
CA LEU A 169 -34.86 -45.04 1.56
C LEU A 169 -34.82 -46.56 1.35
N LYS A 170 -34.06 -47.30 2.17
CA LYS A 170 -34.04 -48.77 2.13
C LYS A 170 -35.42 -49.35 2.42
N ARG A 171 -36.10 -48.85 3.46
CA ARG A 171 -37.46 -49.31 3.80
C ARG A 171 -38.47 -49.01 2.69
N LYS A 172 -38.38 -47.82 2.08
CA LYS A 172 -39.21 -47.46 0.92
C LYS A 172 -38.99 -48.41 -0.25
N GLN A 173 -37.73 -48.73 -0.59
CA GLN A 173 -37.42 -49.68 -1.67
C GLN A 173 -37.94 -51.09 -1.37
N ALA A 174 -37.80 -51.56 -0.14
CA ALA A 174 -38.33 -52.85 0.29
C ALA A 174 -39.86 -52.92 0.14
N LEU A 175 -40.58 -51.88 0.59
CA LEU A 175 -42.04 -51.80 0.45
C LEU A 175 -42.49 -51.72 -1.01
N ILE A 176 -41.73 -51.03 -1.89
CA ILE A 176 -42.01 -51.00 -3.33
C ILE A 176 -41.86 -52.40 -3.93
N ALA A 177 -40.79 -53.12 -3.59
CA ALA A 177 -40.58 -54.48 -4.05
C ALA A 177 -41.68 -55.44 -3.55
N GLU A 178 -42.06 -55.34 -2.28
CA GLU A 178 -43.16 -56.13 -1.70
C GLU A 178 -44.49 -55.84 -2.39
N ASN A 179 -44.83 -54.56 -2.60
CA ASN A 179 -46.06 -54.19 -3.32
C ASN A 179 -46.04 -54.71 -4.76
N LYS A 180 -44.89 -54.65 -5.45
CA LYS A 180 -44.77 -55.22 -6.80
C LYS A 180 -45.02 -56.72 -6.78
N LYS A 181 -44.38 -57.46 -5.86
CA LYS A 181 -44.59 -58.89 -5.69
C LYS A 181 -46.07 -59.23 -5.42
N ARG A 182 -46.71 -58.54 -4.48
CA ARG A 182 -48.14 -58.75 -4.18
C ARG A 182 -49.04 -58.46 -5.38
N LYS A 183 -48.72 -57.45 -6.20
CA LYS A 183 -49.44 -57.18 -7.45
C LYS A 183 -49.26 -58.31 -8.46
N ASP A 184 -48.05 -58.81 -8.63
CA ASP A 184 -47.75 -59.93 -9.52
C ASP A 184 -48.47 -61.21 -9.04
N ASP A 185 -48.47 -61.49 -7.73
CA ASP A 185 -49.21 -62.61 -7.13
C ASP A 185 -50.73 -62.49 -7.34
N LEU A 186 -51.29 -61.29 -7.20
CA LEU A 186 -52.71 -61.02 -7.48
C LEU A 186 -53.06 -61.25 -8.95
N ALA A 187 -52.22 -60.77 -9.87
CA ALA A 187 -52.42 -60.97 -11.30
C ALA A 187 -52.36 -62.46 -11.69
N ASN A 188 -51.49 -63.24 -11.04
CA ASN A 188 -51.43 -64.70 -11.23
C ASN A 188 -52.70 -65.38 -10.68
N LEU A 189 -53.18 -64.96 -9.51
CA LEU A 189 -54.42 -65.50 -8.93
C LEU A 189 -55.64 -65.20 -9.81
N ASP A 190 -55.74 -63.99 -10.35
CA ASP A 190 -56.81 -63.62 -11.30
C ASP A 190 -56.77 -64.56 -12.53
N GLN A 191 -55.59 -64.83 -13.07
CA GLN A 191 -55.43 -65.77 -14.19
C GLN A 191 -55.84 -67.20 -13.82
N ASP A 192 -55.49 -67.68 -12.63
CA ASP A 192 -55.86 -69.02 -12.17
C ASP A 192 -57.37 -69.14 -11.86
N LEU A 193 -58.00 -68.08 -11.36
CA LEU A 193 -59.45 -68.01 -11.19
C LEU A 193 -60.17 -68.03 -12.54
N GLU A 194 -59.70 -67.28 -13.54
CA GLU A 194 -60.24 -67.36 -14.91
C GLU A 194 -60.18 -68.78 -15.45
N ARG A 195 -59.03 -69.46 -15.30
CA ARG A 195 -58.87 -70.87 -15.71
C ARG A 195 -59.81 -71.80 -14.95
N PHE A 196 -59.98 -71.61 -13.65
CA PHE A 196 -60.90 -72.41 -12.84
C PHE A 196 -62.36 -72.23 -13.28
N ILE A 197 -62.79 -70.98 -13.50
CA ILE A 197 -64.12 -70.66 -14.01
C ILE A 197 -64.32 -71.35 -15.37
N ASP A 198 -63.34 -71.22 -16.29
CA ASP A 198 -63.39 -71.86 -17.59
C ASP A 198 -63.50 -73.39 -17.50
N ALA A 199 -62.76 -74.01 -16.59
CA ALA A 199 -62.80 -75.46 -16.34
C ALA A 199 -64.13 -75.91 -15.69
N ALA A 200 -64.80 -75.04 -14.92
CA ALA A 200 -66.07 -75.33 -14.26
C ALA A 200 -67.30 -75.13 -15.18
N LYS A 201 -67.19 -74.32 -16.25
CA LYS A 201 -68.26 -74.08 -17.24
C LYS A 201 -68.94 -75.35 -17.79
N PRO A 202 -68.23 -76.45 -18.11
CA PRO A 202 -68.86 -77.68 -18.59
C PRO A 202 -69.79 -78.33 -17.54
N ILE A 203 -69.42 -78.27 -16.26
CA ILE A 203 -70.23 -78.82 -15.16
C ILE A 203 -71.48 -77.97 -14.93
N GLN A 204 -71.36 -76.65 -14.97
CA GLN A 204 -72.51 -75.73 -14.93
C GLN A 204 -73.51 -76.04 -16.05
N LYS A 205 -73.04 -76.24 -17.29
CA LYS A 205 -73.90 -76.59 -18.45
C LYS A 205 -74.65 -77.91 -18.29
N ILE A 206 -74.19 -78.82 -17.43
CA ILE A 206 -74.89 -80.08 -17.12
C ILE A 206 -76.04 -79.80 -16.15
N PHE A 207 -75.78 -79.05 -15.07
CA PHE A 207 -76.82 -78.68 -14.10
C PHE A 207 -77.87 -77.71 -14.66
N GLU A 208 -77.52 -76.86 -15.64
CA GLU A 208 -78.47 -76.00 -16.36
C GLU A 208 -79.39 -76.77 -17.33
N LYS A 209 -79.10 -78.03 -17.64
CA LYS A 209 -79.91 -78.89 -18.53
C LYS A 209 -80.95 -79.74 -17.78
N GLU A 210 -80.90 -79.80 -16.45
CA GLU A 210 -81.85 -80.56 -15.63
C GLU A 210 -82.97 -79.70 -15.01
N TYR A 211 -83.20 -78.50 -15.55
CA TYR A 211 -84.42 -77.69 -15.34
C TYR A 211 -85.01 -77.24 -16.68
#